data_AF-A0A315EH61-F1
#
_entry.id   AF-A0A315EH61-F1
#
_cell.length_a   1.000
_cell.length_b   1.000
_cell.length_c   1.000
_cell.angle_alpha   90.00
_cell.angle_beta   90.00
_cell.angle_gamma   90.00
#
_symmetry.space_group_name_H-M   'P 1'
#
loop_
_entity.id
_entity.type
_entity.pdbx_description
1 polymer ?
#
loop_
_entity_poly.entity_id
_entity_poly.type
_entity_poly.pdbx_seq_one_letter_code
_entity_poly.pdbx_strand_id
1 'polypeptide(L)' 'MGGQRVLEIVHLGEVYRLQTTRFGKLILTK' A
#
# COMPACT_ATOMS: atom_id res chain seq x y z
N MET A 1 14.81 6.18 -7.33
CA MET A 1 13.47 6.18 -6.69
C MET A 1 13.22 4.87 -5.93
N GLY A 2 14.10 4.47 -5.01
CA GLY A 2 14.25 3.07 -4.56
C GLY A 2 13.75 2.71 -3.17
N GLY A 3 12.87 3.50 -2.56
CA GLY A 3 12.52 3.32 -1.13
C GLY A 3 11.05 3.11 -0.81
N GLN A 4 10.13 3.63 -1.62
CA GLN A 4 8.73 3.68 -1.24
C GLN A 4 7.93 2.57 -1.93
N ARG A 5 7.67 1.49 -1.18
CA ARG A 5 6.87 0.32 -1.61
C ARG A 5 5.45 0.31 -1.04
N VAL A 6 5.09 1.38 -0.35
CA VAL A 6 3.84 1.52 0.40
C VAL A 6 3.17 2.84 -0.01
N LEU A 7 1.90 2.77 -0.35
CA LEU A 7 1.02 3.90 -0.62
C LEU A 7 -0.09 3.90 0.45
N GLU A 8 -0.36 5.08 1.02
CA GLU A 8 -1.49 5.29 1.91
C GLU A 8 -2.69 5.78 1.11
N ILE A 9 -3.85 5.19 1.36
CA ILE A 9 -5.11 5.48 0.68
C ILE A 9 -6.13 5.84 1.75
N VAL A 10 -6.78 7.00 1.62
CA VAL A 10 -7.91 7.36 2.45
C VAL A 10 -9.19 7.02 1.70
N HIS A 11 -10.04 6.19 2.29
CA HIS A 11 -11.33 5.82 1.73
C HIS A 11 -12.40 5.84 2.81
N LEU A 12 -13.44 6.67 2.61
CA LEU A 12 -14.53 6.85 3.58
C LEU A 12 -14.03 7.24 4.99
N GLY A 13 -12.92 7.99 5.06
CA GLY A 13 -12.30 8.41 6.32
C GLY A 13 -11.37 7.37 6.95
N GLU A 14 -11.32 6.15 6.40
CA GLU A 14 -10.44 5.08 6.86
C GLU A 14 -9.12 5.10 6.07
N VAL A 15 -8.01 4.86 6.77
CA VAL A 15 -6.69 4.74 6.16
C VAL A 15 -6.44 3.28 5.80
N TYR A 16 -5.96 3.06 4.59
CA TYR A 16 -5.51 1.78 4.10
C TYR A 16 -4.08 1.89 3.58
N ARG A 17 -3.36 0.78 3.64
CA ARG A 17 -2.01 0.64 3.10
C ARG A 17 -2.00 -0.33 1.94
N LEU A 18 -1.60 0.18 0.79
CA LEU A 18 -1.32 -0.61 -0.39
C LEU A 18 0.18 -0.84 -0.49
N GLN A 19 0.61 -2.09 -0.55
CA GLN A 19 2.03 -2.46 -0.55
C GLN A 19 2.35 -3.40 -1.71
N THR A 20 3.53 -3.23 -2.32
CA THR A 20 4.08 -4.21 -3.27
C THR A 20 4.93 -5.25 -2.54
N THR A 21 4.64 -6.53 -2.78
CA THR A 21 5.43 -7.66 -2.28
C THR A 21 6.70 -7.84 -3.10
N ARG A 22 7.65 -8.64 -2.58
CA ARG A 22 8.87 -9.02 -3.31
C ARG A 22 8.59 -9.79 -4.61
N PHE A 23 7.40 -10.38 -4.75
CA PHE A 23 6.94 -11.11 -5.94
C PHE A 23 6.05 -10.26 -6.87
N GLY A 24 5.98 -8.94 -6.66
CA GLY A 24 5.22 -8.03 -7.52
C GLY A 24 3.70 -8.05 -7.30
N LYS A 25 3.19 -8.77 -6.29
CA LYS A 25 1.77 -8.70 -5.90
C LYS A 25 1.48 -7.48 -5.06
N LEU A 26 0.25 -6.96 -5.14
CA LEU A 26 -0.26 -5.92 -4.25
C LEU A 26 -0.99 -6.53 -3.05
N ILE A 27 -0.73 -6.01 -1.86
CA ILE A 27 -1.45 -6.33 -0.62
C ILE A 27 -2.10 -5.05 -0.11
N LEU A 28 -3.38 -5.14 0.23
CA LEU A 28 -4.13 -4.08 0.90
C LEU A 28 -4.36 -4.47 2.36
N THR A 29 -3.93 -3.63 3.28
CA THR A 29 -4.23 -3.76 4.71
C THR A 29 -4.95 -2.52 5.21
N LYS A 30 -5.81 -2.68 6.20
CA LYS A 30 -6.32 -1.55 7.00
C LYS A 30 -5.24 -1.12 7.98
#